data_AF-A0A0B8P6H7-F1
#
_entry.id   AF-A0A0B8P6H7-F1
#
_cell.length_a   1.000
_cell.length_b   1.000
_cell.length_c   1.000
_cell.angle_alpha   90.00
_cell.angle_beta   90.00
_cell.angle_gamma   90.00
#
_symmetry.space_group_name_H-M   'P 1'
#
loop_
_entity.id
_entity.type
_entity.pdbx_description
1 polymer ?
#
loop_
_entity_poly.entity_id
_entity_poly.type
_entity_poly.pdbx_seq_one_letter_code
_entity_poly.pdbx_strand_id
1 'polypeptide(L)' 'MVRFKRDDDGRLDILQLENGNDSIMFFRLSDGGFARSK' A
#
# COMPACT_ATOMS: atom_id res chain seq x y z
N MET A 1 -0.70 5.92 -11.53
CA MET A 1 0.28 6.55 -10.62
C MET A 1 0.57 5.58 -9.49
N VAL A 2 1.78 5.59 -8.93
CA VAL A 2 2.15 4.78 -7.77
C VAL A 2 2.49 5.69 -6.60
N ARG A 3 1.87 5.47 -5.44
CA ARG A 3 2.19 6.15 -4.18
C ARG A 3 2.51 5.11 -3.12
N PHE A 4 3.43 5.43 -2.22
CA PHE A 4 3.77 4.53 -1.13
C PHE A 4 4.10 5.31 0.15
N LYS A 5 3.89 4.64 1.28
CA LYS A 5 4.32 5.09 2.59
C LYS A 5 5.22 4.02 3.21
N ARG A 6 6.27 4.47 3.90
CA ARG A 6 7.13 3.60 4.72
C ARG A 6 6.75 3.73 6.19
N ASP A 7 6.99 2.67 6.94
CA ASP A 7 6.94 2.71 8.41
C ASP A 7 8.18 3.41 8.98
N ASP A 8 8.23 3.49 10.31
CA ASP A 8 9.33 4.11 11.04
C ASP A 8 10.67 3.36 10.88
N ASP A 9 10.60 2.07 10.53
CA ASP A 9 11.76 1.22 10.21
C ASP A 9 12.20 1.34 8.74
N GLY A 10 11.52 2.18 7.94
CA GLY A 10 11.80 2.39 6.52
C GLY A 10 11.30 1.29 5.58
N ARG A 11 10.52 0.34 6.07
CA ARG A 11 9.90 -0.73 5.27
C ARG A 11 8.62 -0.23 4.61
N LEU A 12 8.23 -0.85 3.48
CA LEU A 12 6.98 -0.53 2.81
C LEU A 12 5.78 -0.88 3.71
N ASP A 13 4.92 0.10 3.96
CA ASP A 13 3.76 -0.03 4.86
C ASP A 13 2.44 0.09 4.09
N ILE A 14 2.38 1.04 3.15
CA ILE A 14 1.21 1.26 2.29
C ILE A 14 1.66 1.40 0.85
N LEU A 15 0.92 0.79 -0.07
CA LEU A 15 1.07 0.98 -1.51
C LEU A 15 -0.30 1.32 -2.11
N GLN A 16 -0.38 2.42 -2.84
CA GLN A 16 -1.57 2.83 -3.57
C GLN A 16 -1.27 2.85 -5.06
N LEU A 17 -2.13 2.19 -5.83
CA LEU A 17 -2.08 2.13 -7.29
C LEU A 17 -3.30 2.85 -7.86
N GLU A 18 -3.05 3.88 -8.65
CA GLU A 18 -4.09 4.66 -9.33
C GLU A 18 -4.11 4.33 -10.83
N ASN A 19 -5.27 4.00 -11.38
CA ASN A 19 -5.53 3.81 -12.80
C ASN A 19 -6.81 4.57 -13.22
N GLY A 20 -6.65 5.74 -13.82
CA GLY A 20 -7.78 6.61 -14.15
C GLY A 20 -8.53 7.02 -12.89
N ASN A 21 -9.80 6.63 -12.80
CA ASN A 21 -10.64 6.88 -11.62
C ASN A 21 -10.58 5.75 -10.58
N ASP A 22 -9.88 4.65 -10.86
CA ASP A 22 -9.72 3.55 -9.92
C ASP A 22 -8.49 3.77 -9.04
N SER A 23 -8.66 3.56 -7.74
CA SER A 23 -7.57 3.59 -6.77
C SER A 23 -7.67 2.37 -5.88
N ILE A 24 -6.62 1.55 -5.86
CA ILE A 24 -6.53 0.37 -5.00
C ILE A 24 -5.45 0.61 -3.96
N MET A 25 -5.76 0.34 -2.70
CA MET A 25 -4.80 0.41 -1.61
C MET A 25 -4.41 -0.97 -1.11
N PHE A 26 -3.13 -1.09 -0.77
CA PHE A 26 -2.54 -2.24 -0.11
C PHE A 26 -1.92 -1.79 1.21
N PHE A 27 -2.16 -2.54 2.28
CA PHE A 27 -1.61 -2.30 3.61
C PHE A 27 -0.82 -3.50 4.06
N ARG A 28 0.35 -3.28 4.64
CA ARG A 28 1.17 -4.35 5.19
C ARG A 28 0.52 -4.89 6.47
N LEU A 29 0.40 -6.21 6.55
CA LEU A 29 -0.07 -6.95 7.71
C LEU A 29 1.09 -7.25 8.65
N SER A 30 0.77 -7.59 9.90
CA SER A 30 1.77 -7.93 10.91
C SER A 30 2.62 -9.16 10.56
N ASP A 31 2.15 -10.02 9.67
CA ASP A 31 2.89 -11.18 9.14
C ASP A 31 3.82 -10.82 7.97
N GLY A 32 3.86 -9.55 7.55
CA GLY A 32 4.64 -9.05 6.42
C GLY A 32 3.95 -9.20 5.06
N GLY A 33 2.77 -9.83 5.00
CA GLY A 33 1.92 -9.87 3.81
C GLY A 33 1.23 -8.53 3.55
N PHE A 34 0.45 -8.45 2.46
CA PHE A 34 -0.34 -7.26 2.14
C PHE A 34 -1.82 -7.62 1.97
N ALA A 35 -2.69 -6.88 2.65
CA ALA A 35 -4.12 -6.91 2.41
C ALA A 35 -4.50 -5.82 1.41
N ARG A 36 -5.49 -6.10 0.57
CA ARG A 36 -6.07 -5.12 -0.36
C ARG A 36 -7.34 -4.50 0.23
N SER A 37 -7.54 -3.21 0.00
CA SER A 37 -8.79 -2.50 0.22
C SER A 37 -9.22 -1.84 -1.10
N LYS A 38 -10.52 -1.85 -1.36
CA LYS A 38 -11.13 -1.26 -2.56
C LYS A 38 -11.68 0.12 -2.23
#